data_AF-A0A523LVJ1-F1
#
_entry.id   AF-A0A523LVJ1-F1
#
_cell.length_a   1.000
_cell.length_b   1.000
_cell.length_c   1.000
_cell.angle_alpha   90.00
_cell.angle_beta   90.00
_cell.angle_gamma   90.00
#
_symmetry.space_group_name_H-M   'P 1'
#
loop_
_entity.id
_entity.type
_entity.pdbx_description
1 polymer ?
#
loop_
_entity_poly.entity_id
_entity_poly.type
_entity_poly.pdbx_seq_one_letter_code
_entity_poly.pdbx_strand_id
1 'polypeptide(L)' 'MSDARQAIAAAKAAGAEQSAAEDLHAAEAYLDSAQRKLMERAFAQARRDALQAKSKALTALATTESSDNDPR' A
#
# COMPACT_ATOMS: atom_id res chain seq x y z
N MET A 1 -3.52 9.45 5.84
CA MET A 1 -2.44 8.47 6.12
C MET A 1 -2.93 7.24 6.88
N SER A 2 -3.86 7.39 7.84
CA SER A 2 -4.46 6.23 8.54
C SER A 2 -5.00 5.18 7.56
N ASP A 3 -5.73 5.62 6.52
CA ASP A 3 -6.30 4.72 5.50
C ASP A 3 -5.24 3.95 4.71
N ALA A 4 -4.09 4.57 4.42
CA ALA A 4 -3.00 3.93 3.69
C ALA A 4 -2.30 2.87 4.55
N ARG A 5 -2.09 3.17 5.83
CA ARG A 5 -1.53 2.20 6.79
C ARG A 5 -2.45 1.00 6.98
N GLN A 6 -3.75 1.25 7.13
CA GLN A 6 -4.75 0.19 7.25
C GLN A 6 -4.80 -0.69 6.00
N ALA A 7 -4.75 -0.10 4.80
CA ALA A 7 -4.72 -0.87 3.56
C ALA A 7 -3.46 -1.75 3.43
N ILE A 8 -2.28 -1.22 3.79
CA ILE A 8 -1.03 -2.01 3.78
C ILE A 8 -1.12 -3.17 4.78
N ALA A 9 -1.64 -2.92 5.99
CA ALA A 9 -1.83 -3.96 6.99
C ALA A 9 -2.81 -5.04 6.53
N ALA A 10 -3.90 -4.66 5.88
CA ALA A 10 -4.86 -5.60 5.30
C ALA A 10 -4.23 -6.47 4.20
N ALA A 11 -3.47 -5.85 3.28
CA ALA A 11 -2.75 -6.57 2.23
C ALA A 11 -1.74 -7.57 2.84
N LYS A 12 -0.98 -7.17 3.86
CA LYS A 12 -0.08 -8.09 4.59
C LYS A 12 -0.81 -9.25 5.24
N ALA A 13 -1.91 -8.95 5.93
CA ALA A 13 -2.72 -9.96 6.60
C ALA A 13 -3.32 -10.98 5.62
N ALA A 14 -3.60 -10.56 4.39
CA ALA A 14 -4.07 -11.43 3.31
C ALA A 14 -2.95 -12.27 2.68
N GLY A 15 -1.67 -11.99 2.95
CA GLY A 15 -0.54 -12.70 2.32
C GLY A 15 0.03 -12.02 1.07
N ALA A 16 -0.21 -10.72 0.89
CA ALA A 16 0.31 -9.98 -0.26
C ALA A 16 1.84 -9.97 -0.35
N GLU A 17 2.55 -10.27 0.74
CA GLU A 17 4.01 -10.46 0.73
C GLU A 17 4.45 -11.61 -0.19
N GLN A 18 3.59 -12.59 -0.47
CA GLN A 18 3.89 -13.71 -1.37
C GLN A 18 3.31 -13.52 -2.76
N SER A 19 2.05 -13.08 -2.85
CA SER A 19 1.33 -12.98 -4.14
C SER A 19 1.47 -11.63 -4.84
N ALA A 20 1.74 -10.55 -4.09
CA ALA A 20 1.76 -9.18 -4.59
C ALA A 20 2.87 -8.33 -3.95
N ALA A 21 4.06 -8.93 -3.78
CA ALA A 21 5.18 -8.33 -3.06
C ALA A 21 5.61 -6.97 -3.64
N GLU A 22 5.59 -6.85 -4.98
CA GLU A 22 5.99 -5.62 -5.67
C GLU A 22 5.04 -4.45 -5.36
N ASP A 23 3.73 -4.68 -5.43
CA ASP A 23 2.73 -3.65 -5.14
C ASP A 23 2.72 -3.29 -3.65
N LEU A 24 2.94 -4.28 -2.78
CA LEU A 24 3.06 -4.04 -1.34
C LEU A 24 4.29 -3.19 -1.01
N HIS A 25 5.46 -3.51 -1.55
CA HIS A 25 6.67 -2.71 -1.37
C HIS A 25 6.51 -1.31 -1.95
N ALA A 26 5.87 -1.15 -3.10
CA ALA A 26 5.56 0.16 -3.65
C ALA A 26 4.66 0.96 -2.69
N ALA A 27 3.64 0.33 -2.11
CA ALA A 27 2.76 0.97 -1.14
C ALA A 27 3.52 1.48 0.10
N GLU A 28 4.42 0.66 0.65
CA GLU A 28 5.28 1.02 1.77
C GLU A 28 6.21 2.17 1.42
N ALA A 29 6.87 2.13 0.27
CA ALA A 29 7.77 3.18 -0.19
C ALA A 29 7.05 4.53 -0.34
N TYR A 30 5.84 4.53 -0.91
CA TYR A 30 5.02 5.74 -0.99
C TYR A 30 4.59 6.25 0.39
N LEU A 31 4.24 5.36 1.32
CA LEU A 31 3.89 5.77 2.69
C LEU A 31 5.09 6.40 3.40
N ASP A 32 6.28 5.84 3.24
CA ASP A 32 7.52 6.32 3.84
C ASP A 32 7.89 7.70 3.26
N SER A 33 7.80 7.83 1.94
CA SER A 33 7.96 9.10 1.22
C SER A 33 6.95 10.16 1.69
N ALA A 34 5.69 9.76 1.89
CA ALA A 34 4.65 10.65 2.39
C ALA A 34 4.96 11.16 3.80
N GLN A 35 5.52 10.31 4.68
CA GLN A 35 5.92 10.70 6.03
C GLN A 35 7.06 11.70 6.02
N ARG A 36 8.11 11.45 5.21
CA ARG A 36 9.24 12.39 5.06
C ARG A 36 8.76 13.75 4.58
N LYS A 37 7.92 13.78 3.55
CA LYS A 37 7.33 15.02 3.03
C LYS A 37 6.44 15.74 4.03
N LEU A 38 5.76 15.00 4.90
CA LEU A 38 4.96 15.60 5.98
C LEU A 38 5.87 16.29 7.02
N MET A 39 7.03 15.70 7.34
CA MET A 39 8.05 16.33 8.19
C MET A 39 8.63 17.58 7.54
N GLU A 40 8.82 17.58 6.22
CA GLU A 40 9.28 18.71 5.43
C GLU A 40 8.21 19.80 5.19
N ARG A 41 7.00 19.65 5.77
CA ARG A 41 5.84 20.53 5.55
C ARG A 41 5.37 20.58 4.09
N ALA A 42 5.77 19.60 3.26
CA ALA A 42 5.33 19.42 1.89
C ALA A 42 3.98 18.67 1.83
N PHE A 43 2.95 19.22 2.48
CA PHE A 43 1.66 18.54 2.72
C PHE A 43 0.94 18.07 1.44
N ALA A 44 0.98 18.88 0.38
CA ALA A 44 0.34 18.53 -0.89
C ALA A 44 1.00 17.30 -1.54
N GLN A 45 2.33 17.22 -1.48
CA GLN A 45 3.08 16.07 -1.98
C GLN A 45 2.88 14.86 -1.07
N ALA A 46 2.95 15.04 0.25
CA ALA A 46 2.68 13.99 1.23
C ALA A 46 1.28 13.36 1.05
N ARG A 47 0.26 14.19 0.75
CA ARG A 47 -1.09 13.70 0.48
C ARG A 47 -1.15 12.85 -0.79
N ARG A 48 -0.47 13.27 -1.87
CA ARG A 48 -0.41 12.50 -3.12
C ARG A 48 0.27 11.16 -2.89
N ASP A 49 1.41 11.15 -2.21
CA ASP A 49 2.15 9.93 -1.91
C ASP A 49 1.32 9.00 -1.02
N ALA A 50 0.59 9.53 -0.02
CA ALA A 50 -0.30 8.71 0.80
C ALA A 50 -1.48 8.11 0.00
N LEU A 51 -1.98 8.80 -1.02
CA LEU A 51 -3.01 8.26 -1.91
C LEU A 51 -2.44 7.16 -2.82
N GLN A 52 -1.23 7.34 -3.33
CA GLN A 52 -0.53 6.31 -4.11
C GLN A 52 -0.25 5.07 -3.26
N ALA A 53 0.20 5.25 -2.01
CA ALA A 53 0.38 4.17 -1.04
C ALA A 53 -0.91 3.37 -0.85
N LYS A 54 -2.03 4.06 -0.62
CA LYS A 54 -3.35 3.41 -0.47
C LYS A 54 -3.74 2.64 -1.74
N SER A 55 -3.60 3.26 -2.91
CA SER A 55 -3.96 2.63 -4.18
C SER A 55 -3.18 1.34 -4.40
N LYS A 56 -1.86 1.38 -4.19
CA LYS A 56 -0.97 0.23 -4.35
C LYS A 56 -1.27 -0.89 -3.35
N ALA A 57 -1.55 -0.54 -2.10
CA ALA A 57 -1.96 -1.52 -1.10
C ALA A 57 -3.28 -2.22 -1.44
N LEU A 58 -4.26 -1.48 -1.98
CA LEU A 58 -5.52 -2.06 -2.43
C LEU A 58 -5.33 -2.96 -3.65
N THR A 59 -4.46 -2.59 -4.60
CA THR A 59 -4.08 -3.47 -5.72
C THR A 59 -3.42 -4.74 -5.20
N ALA A 60 -2.48 -4.63 -4.26
CA ALA A 60 -1.82 -5.79 -3.66
C ALA A 60 -2.81 -6.73 -2.97
N LEU A 61 -3.76 -6.17 -2.21
CA LEU A 61 -4.84 -6.93 -1.59
C LEU A 61 -5.69 -7.65 -2.64
N ALA A 62 -6.16 -6.94 -3.67
CA ALA A 62 -6.99 -7.53 -4.72
C ALA A 62 -6.26 -8.63 -5.51
N THR A 63 -4.97 -8.46 -5.81
CA THR A 63 -4.14 -9.49 -6.45
C THR A 63 -4.03 -10.72 -5.56
N THR A 64 -3.89 -10.52 -4.25
CA THR A 64 -3.79 -11.61 -3.28
C THR A 64 -5.10 -12.37 -3.16
N GLU A 65 -6.22 -11.65 -3.01
CA GLU A 65 -7.56 -12.24 -2.97
C GLU A 65 -7.89 -12.97 -4.29
N SER A 66 -7.43 -12.45 -5.43
CA SER A 66 -7.60 -13.12 -6.73
C SER A 66 -6.71 -14.35 -6.89
N SER A 67 -5.49 -14.33 -6.33
CA SER A 67 -4.59 -15.49 -6.35
C SER A 67 -5.04 -16.60 -5.40
N ASP A 68 -5.71 -16.25 -4.29
CA ASP A 68 -6.27 -17.19 -3.32
C ASP A 68 -7.57 -17.83 -3.84
N ASN A 69 -8.29 -17.13 -4.72
CA ASN A 69 -9.56 -17.58 -5.30
C ASN A 69 -9.40 -18.26 -6.68
N ASP A 70 -8.22 -18.81 -7.00
CA ASP A 70 -7.97 -19.61 -8.20
C ASP A 70 -8.00 -21.11 -7.83
N PRO A 71 -9.18 -21.79 -7.88
CA PRO A 71 -9.27 -23.20 -7.56
C PRO A 71 -8.67 -24.01 -8.72
N ARG A 72 -7.47 -24.56 -8.50
CA ARG A 72 -6.93 -25.64 -9.35
C ARG A 72 -7.54 -26.99 -9.00
#